data_AF-A0A6P0KVF1-F1
#
_entry.id   AF-A0A6P0KVF1-F1
#
_cell.length_a   1.000
_cell.length_b   1.000
_cell.length_c   1.000
_cell.angle_alpha   90.00
_cell.angle_beta   90.00
_cell.angle_gamma   90.00
#
_symmetry.space_group_name_H-M   'P 1'
#
loop_
_entity.id
_entity.type
_entity.pdbx_description
1 polymer ?
#
loop_
_entity_poly.entity_id
_entity_poly.type
_entity_poly.pdbx_seq_one_letter_code
_entity_poly.pdbx_strand_id
1 'polypeptide(L)'
;MTGGAGADQFWIASAEIPDSANIITDFTSGEDVIGIAGLGIGFDDLTITDGDLGAVISANGSDLAIVTNLSADVVANQDYFVFV
;
A
#
# COMPACT_ATOMS: atom_id res chain seq x y z
N MET A 1 5.52 8.41 4.55
CA MET A 1 4.91 9.00 3.35
C MET A 1 3.66 9.70 3.80
N THR A 2 3.53 10.97 3.45
CA THR A 2 2.43 11.84 3.87
C THR A 2 2.04 12.65 2.65
N GLY A 3 0.82 12.47 2.15
CA GLY A 3 0.31 13.11 0.94
C GLY A 3 -0.22 14.52 1.20
N GLY A 4 -0.95 14.66 2.30
CA GLY A 4 -1.61 15.90 2.68
C GLY A 4 -3.09 15.89 2.31
N ALA A 5 -3.52 16.90 1.57
CA ALA A 5 -4.92 17.07 1.18
C ALA A 5 -5.05 16.97 -0.34
N GLY A 6 -6.12 16.34 -0.81
CA GLY A 6 -6.33 16.05 -2.22
C GLY A 6 -5.98 14.60 -2.55
N ALA A 7 -6.20 14.23 -3.82
CA ALA A 7 -5.94 12.88 -4.30
C ALA A 7 -4.45 12.64 -4.51
N ASP A 8 -3.84 11.90 -3.59
CA ASP A 8 -2.43 11.58 -3.55
C ASP A 8 -2.13 10.15 -4.06
N GLN A 9 -0.87 9.95 -4.48
CA GLN A 9 -0.39 8.63 -4.91
C GLN A 9 0.81 8.22 -4.06
N PHE A 10 0.70 7.05 -3.42
CA PHE A 10 1.75 6.48 -2.60
C PHE A 10 2.41 5.30 -3.32
N TRP A 11 3.53 5.55 -3.99
CA TRP A 11 4.29 4.49 -4.69
C TRP A 11 5.19 3.74 -3.70
N ILE A 12 4.84 2.48 -3.41
CA ILE A 12 5.49 1.68 -2.35
C ILE A 12 6.52 0.68 -2.89
N ALA A 13 6.57 0.48 -4.19
CA ALA A 13 7.59 -0.31 -4.87
C ALA A 13 7.76 0.16 -6.33
N SER A 14 9.00 0.11 -6.82
CA SER A 14 9.35 0.45 -8.21
C SER A 14 10.51 -0.42 -8.66
N ALA A 15 10.24 -1.39 -9.54
CA ALA A 15 11.17 -2.40 -10.07
C ALA A 15 11.76 -3.38 -9.03
N GLU A 16 11.72 -3.05 -7.74
CA GLU A 16 12.18 -3.90 -6.65
C GLU A 16 11.32 -3.74 -5.37
N ILE A 17 11.37 -4.77 -4.53
CA ILE A 17 10.75 -4.77 -3.20
C ILE A 17 11.61 -3.87 -2.29
N PRO A 18 11.01 -2.97 -1.48
CA PRO A 18 11.79 -2.11 -0.61
C PRO A 18 12.48 -2.91 0.51
N ASP A 19 13.69 -2.50 0.91
CA ASP A 19 14.43 -3.12 2.03
C ASP A 19 13.68 -3.04 3.37
N SER A 20 12.78 -2.07 3.49
CA SER A 20 11.90 -1.87 4.64
C SER A 20 10.54 -1.35 4.20
N ALA A 21 9.46 -1.79 4.84
CA ALA A 21 8.11 -1.34 4.55
C ALA A 21 7.99 0.20 4.59
N ASN A 22 7.36 0.76 3.57
CA ASN A 22 6.97 2.17 3.57
C ASN A 22 5.92 2.42 4.64
N ILE A 23 5.97 3.57 5.31
CA ILE A 23 4.94 3.95 6.29
C ILE A 23 4.07 5.04 5.68
N ILE A 24 2.81 4.76 5.39
CA ILE A 24 1.83 5.73 4.87
C ILE A 24 1.01 6.26 6.04
N THR A 25 1.02 7.58 6.25
CA THR A 25 0.52 8.18 7.49
C THR A 25 -0.89 8.79 7.40
N ASP A 26 -1.38 9.06 6.19
CA ASP A 26 -2.57 9.87 5.95
C ASP A 26 -3.40 9.41 4.74
N PHE A 27 -3.36 8.12 4.41
CA PHE A 27 -4.15 7.56 3.32
C PHE A 27 -5.65 7.78 3.54
N THR A 28 -6.32 8.36 2.54
CA THR A 28 -7.76 8.62 2.53
C THR A 28 -8.46 7.70 1.53
N SER A 29 -9.23 6.75 2.05
CA SER A 29 -9.98 5.78 1.25
C SER A 29 -10.95 6.43 0.27
N GLY A 30 -10.86 6.06 -1.01
CA GLY A 30 -11.70 6.60 -2.08
C GLY A 30 -11.23 7.94 -2.66
N GLU A 31 -10.11 8.50 -2.16
CA GLU A 31 -9.46 9.70 -2.68
C GLU A 31 -8.03 9.39 -3.16
N ASP A 32 -7.26 8.68 -2.33
CA ASP A 32 -5.87 8.32 -2.59
C ASP A 32 -5.73 6.94 -3.24
N VAL A 33 -4.58 6.70 -3.86
CA VAL A 33 -4.20 5.38 -4.39
C VAL A 33 -2.78 4.97 -3.99
N ILE A 34 -2.56 3.66 -3.94
CA ILE A 34 -1.29 3.01 -3.63
C ILE A 34 -0.74 2.40 -4.92
N GLY A 35 0.46 2.85 -5.32
CA GLY A 35 1.11 2.45 -6.55
C GLY A 35 2.17 1.38 -6.34
N ILE A 36 2.20 0.38 -7.21
CA ILE A 36 3.27 -0.63 -7.32
C ILE A 36 3.71 -0.71 -8.78
N ALA A 37 4.98 -0.44 -9.05
CA ALA A 37 5.52 -0.47 -10.40
C ALA A 37 6.62 -1.53 -10.57
N GLY A 38 6.68 -2.17 -11.73
CA GLY A 38 7.85 -2.92 -12.19
C GLY A 38 8.11 -4.26 -11.50
N LEU A 39 7.19 -4.73 -10.63
CA LEU A 39 7.29 -6.04 -9.99
C LEU A 39 6.63 -7.18 -10.79
N GLY A 40 5.82 -6.84 -11.80
CA GLY A 40 5.08 -7.85 -12.58
C GLY A 40 3.99 -8.57 -11.78
N ILE A 41 3.46 -7.92 -10.74
CA ILE A 41 2.40 -8.43 -9.87
C ILE A 41 1.11 -7.61 -10.03
N GLY A 42 -0.01 -8.18 -9.63
CA GLY A 42 -1.31 -7.52 -9.52
C GLY A 42 -1.85 -7.54 -8.08
N PHE A 43 -3.11 -7.11 -7.93
CA PHE A 43 -3.77 -7.06 -6.62
C PHE A 43 -3.89 -8.45 -5.97
N ASP A 44 -4.17 -9.49 -6.75
CA ASP A 44 -4.32 -10.87 -6.27
C ASP A 44 -3.01 -11.45 -5.70
N ASP A 45 -1.86 -10.85 -6.00
CA ASP A 45 -0.55 -11.24 -5.45
C ASP A 45 -0.26 -10.57 -4.08
N LEU A 46 -1.10 -9.61 -3.67
CA LEU A 46 -0.95 -8.92 -2.40
C LEU A 46 -1.56 -9.72 -1.26
N THR A 47 -0.89 -9.68 -0.12
CA THR A 47 -1.45 -10.08 1.17
C THR A 47 -1.58 -8.84 2.03
N ILE A 48 -2.81 -8.54 2.45
CA ILE A 48 -3.15 -7.37 3.27
C ILE A 48 -3.71 -7.88 4.60
N THR A 49 -3.03 -7.56 5.71
CA THR A 49 -3.36 -8.06 7.05
C THR A 49 -3.24 -6.96 8.09
N ASP A 50 -3.99 -7.08 9.19
CA ASP A 50 -3.83 -6.15 10.32
C ASP A 50 -2.49 -6.38 11.02
N GLY A 51 -1.80 -5.28 11.33
CA GLY A 51 -0.63 -5.25 12.20
C GLY A 51 -0.80 -4.21 13.32
N ASP A 52 0.21 -4.08 14.18
CA ASP A 52 0.14 -3.24 15.38
C ASP A 52 -0.08 -1.74 15.09
N LEU A 53 0.39 -1.25 13.93
CA LEU A 53 0.32 0.16 13.54
C LEU A 53 -0.79 0.45 12.51
N GLY A 54 -1.40 -0.59 11.94
CA GLY A 54 -2.37 -0.50 10.84
C GLY A 54 -2.21 -1.66 9.86
N ALA A 55 -2.80 -1.51 8.67
CA ALA A 55 -2.79 -2.53 7.63
C ALA A 55 -1.39 -2.69 7.03
N VAL A 56 -0.89 -3.92 7.01
CA VAL A 56 0.37 -4.31 6.38
C VAL A 56 0.06 -4.86 4.99
N ILE A 57 0.68 -4.28 3.97
CA ILE A 57 0.63 -4.72 2.58
C ILE A 57 1.94 -5.45 2.29
N SER A 58 1.85 -6.70 1.87
CA SER A 58 3.00 -7.54 1.56
C SER A 58 2.82 -8.26 0.22
N ALA A 59 3.94 -8.60 -0.42
CA ALA A 59 4.00 -9.43 -1.61
C ALA A 59 5.23 -10.33 -1.54
N ASN A 60 5.13 -11.56 -2.04
CA ASN A 60 6.24 -12.53 -2.05
C ASN A 60 6.91 -12.75 -0.67
N GLY A 61 6.14 -12.61 0.42
CA GLY A 61 6.64 -12.77 1.79
C GLY A 61 7.47 -11.60 2.33
N SER A 62 7.43 -10.43 1.67
CA SER A 62 8.08 -9.21 2.14
C SER A 62 7.06 -8.07 2.26
N ASP A 63 7.22 -7.26 3.30
CA ASP A 63 6.35 -6.11 3.55
C ASP A 63 6.71 -4.97 2.59
N LEU A 64 5.70 -4.49 1.85
CA LEU A 64 5.83 -3.35 0.95
C LEU A 64 5.50 -2.04 1.67
N ALA A 65 4.44 -2.05 2.49
CA ALA A 65 3.99 -0.88 3.21
C ALA A 65 3.14 -1.20 4.44
N ILE A 66 3.06 -0.23 5.34
CA ILE A 66 2.11 -0.15 6.45
C ILE A 66 1.28 1.11 6.26
N VAL A 67 -0.04 0.96 6.18
CA VAL A 67 -0.99 2.08 6.15
C VAL A 67 -1.49 2.32 7.56
N THR A 68 -0.97 3.37 8.21
CA THR A 68 -1.18 3.55 9.64
C THR A 68 -2.63 3.91 9.97
N ASN A 69 -3.11 3.47 11.12
CA ASN A 69 -4.46 3.76 11.65
C ASN A 69 -5.63 3.29 10.77
N LEU A 70 -5.38 2.50 9.73
CA LEU A 70 -6.41 1.81 8.96
C LEU A 70 -6.28 0.31 9.16
N SER A 71 -7.42 -0.38 9.19
CA SER A 71 -7.48 -1.84 9.21
C SER A 71 -7.36 -2.42 7.80
N ALA A 72 -6.99 -3.69 7.73
CA ALA A 72 -6.80 -4.41 6.48
C ALA A 72 -8.08 -4.49 5.64
N ASP A 73 -9.24 -4.62 6.27
CA ASP A 73 -10.54 -4.64 5.56
C ASP A 73 -10.85 -3.32 4.85
N VAL A 74 -10.40 -2.19 5.40
CA VAL A 74 -10.50 -0.88 4.76
C VAL A 74 -9.54 -0.80 3.59
N VAL A 75 -8.29 -1.22 3.77
CA VAL A 75 -7.23 -1.10 2.75
C VAL A 75 -7.38 -2.12 1.62
N ALA A 76 -7.94 -3.30 1.88
CA ALA A 76 -8.09 -4.41 0.94
C ALA A 76 -9.22 -4.18 -0.08
N ASN A 77 -9.16 -3.05 -0.79
CA ASN A 77 -10.00 -2.73 -1.92
C ASN A 77 -9.12 -2.51 -3.15
N GLN A 78 -9.35 -3.30 -4.20
CA GLN A 78 -8.62 -3.23 -5.46
C GLN A 78 -8.65 -1.84 -6.10
N ASP A 79 -9.75 -1.07 -5.92
CA ASP A 79 -9.89 0.28 -6.47
C ASP A 79 -8.86 1.27 -5.89
N TYR A 80 -8.23 0.93 -4.77
CA TYR A 80 -7.19 1.75 -4.13
C TYR A 80 -5.80 1.49 -4.68
N PHE A 81 -5.62 0.56 -5.62
CA PHE A 81 -4.30 0.16 -6.11
C PHE A 81 -4.11 0.45 -7.60
N VAL A 82 -2.90 0.90 -7.93
CA VAL A 82 -2.45 1.11 -9.31
C VAL A 82 -1.20 0.25 -9.55
N PHE A 83 -1.23 -0.56 -10.60
CA PHE A 83 -0.12 -1.43 -11.01
C PHE A 83 0.39 -1.01 -12.40
N VAL A 84 1.71 -0.91 -12.55
CA VAL A 84 2.40 -0.53 -13.79
C VAL A 84 3.58 -1.45 -14.05
#